data_AF-A0AAU7UXW7-F1
#
_entry.id   AF-A0AAU7UXW7-F1
#
_cell.length_a   1.000
_cell.length_b   1.000
_cell.length_c   1.000
_cell.angle_alpha   90.00
_cell.angle_beta   90.00
_cell.angle_gamma   90.00
#
_symmetry.space_group_name_H-M   'P 1'
#
loop_
_entity.id
_entity.type
_entity.pdbx_description
1 polymer ?
#
loop_
_entity_poly.entity_id
_entity_poly.type
_entity_poly.pdbx_seq_one_letter_code
_entity_poly.pdbx_strand_id
1 'polypeptide(L)'
;MRDQLEQEAAMELYRELTHDDPHRRSARGRGASPTKDEGDLFTLRPSPRKLRILIDIEAWTADHPFIDELLHGFMRYENIEVLQVRMSQVKLTDHEDSHEVGFVRVRDVTEHKGSFSYPGSCYGWSIDTERPKFDGSKTLGQRGSISPQPELFRSLAAYNSFSDEQREGITADDIERAVLLTEIARAIDYDLIISETKTTGRRDVPANDRSNVVTRADALPIIAHYMRRQQIYVINPIGRGTINRKGYYMETVAALAPGIWHWLTKCRRSALFVPSSRRFVADCESLIDRLARALRARDELIASVGALQTDDVIDDGADALDHVLVSLCGAVDVLGRSLHTALQISGHERNAKLHRLDGYRKLMSFYADVANKDLLDALQKHLAVVFSLRNSIHSRTLAAIASLTVSEHGLSALSASRLDLVIPPETVDSVRDESGGGLEYWHARELGGSGHLVADLSRLLDTCFSSVLRFLDQLCRIIAAEWTLDKDPVLREDIIGADSTLSGYGRELRIFIGMPQNGDLDGASTEASETDIASGASPSR
;
A
#
# COMPACT_ATOMS: atom_id res chain seq x y z
N MET A 1 -32.54 -31.10 25.27
CA MET A 1 -31.68 -32.22 24.82
C MET A 1 -31.68 -32.35 23.30
N ARG A 2 -32.85 -32.44 22.65
CA ARG A 2 -32.95 -32.47 21.18
C ARG A 2 -32.44 -31.19 20.49
N ASP A 3 -32.83 -30.02 20.98
CA ASP A 3 -32.37 -28.72 20.45
C ASP A 3 -30.86 -28.46 20.66
N GLN A 4 -30.28 -29.01 21.73
CA GLN A 4 -28.82 -28.92 21.98
C GLN A 4 -28.03 -29.81 21.02
N LEU A 5 -28.53 -31.02 20.75
CA LEU A 5 -27.92 -31.94 19.78
C LEU A 5 -28.06 -31.41 18.34
N GLU A 6 -29.16 -30.74 18.01
CA GLU A 6 -29.33 -30.09 16.71
C GLU A 6 -28.42 -28.86 16.55
N GLN A 7 -28.19 -28.07 17.61
CA GLN A 7 -27.23 -26.98 17.59
C GLN A 7 -25.77 -27.47 17.51
N GLU A 8 -25.41 -28.54 18.22
CA GLU A 8 -24.08 -29.15 18.12
C GLU A 8 -23.84 -29.75 16.73
N ALA A 9 -24.80 -30.49 16.17
CA ALA A 9 -24.72 -31.03 14.83
C ALA A 9 -24.67 -29.93 13.76
N ALA A 10 -25.42 -28.83 13.93
CA ALA A 10 -25.34 -27.68 13.03
C ALA A 10 -23.99 -26.95 13.12
N MET A 11 -23.42 -26.82 14.33
CA MET A 11 -22.08 -26.26 14.53
C MET A 11 -20.97 -27.17 13.99
N GLU A 12 -21.15 -28.48 14.07
CA GLU A 12 -20.22 -29.48 13.53
C GLU A 12 -20.27 -29.49 12.01
N LEU A 13 -21.46 -29.46 11.41
CA LEU A 13 -21.67 -29.28 9.98
C LEU A 13 -21.12 -27.93 9.48
N TYR A 14 -21.30 -26.86 10.26
CA TYR A 14 -20.75 -25.54 9.94
C TYR A 14 -19.21 -25.54 10.03
N ARG A 15 -18.62 -26.25 10.99
CA ARG A 15 -17.16 -26.46 11.08
C ARG A 15 -16.65 -27.29 9.91
N GLU A 16 -17.35 -28.34 9.49
CA GLU A 16 -17.02 -29.14 8.31
C GLU A 16 -17.13 -28.34 7.00
N LEU A 17 -18.12 -27.45 6.89
CA LEU A 17 -18.28 -26.58 5.71
C LEU A 17 -17.26 -25.42 5.66
N THR A 18 -16.71 -25.02 6.81
CA THR A 18 -15.75 -23.90 6.92
C THR A 18 -14.30 -24.34 7.07
N HIS A 19 -14.02 -25.61 7.37
CA HIS A 19 -12.69 -26.19 7.27
C HIS A 19 -12.40 -26.60 5.83
N ASP A 20 -11.34 -26.02 5.27
CA ASP A 20 -10.82 -26.37 3.96
C ASP A 20 -10.24 -27.80 4.02
N ASP A 21 -10.97 -28.78 3.49
CA ASP A 21 -10.60 -30.19 3.48
C ASP A 21 -9.24 -30.40 2.77
N PRO A 22 -8.18 -30.81 3.50
CA PRO A 22 -6.85 -30.98 2.94
C PRO A 22 -6.79 -32.04 1.82
N HIS A 23 -7.70 -33.02 1.83
CA HIS A 23 -7.77 -34.07 0.81
C HIS A 23 -8.43 -33.59 -0.49
N ARG A 24 -9.42 -32.68 -0.41
CA ARG A 24 -9.94 -31.98 -1.60
C ARG A 24 -8.89 -31.08 -2.23
N ARG A 25 -8.05 -30.44 -1.42
CA ARG A 25 -6.96 -29.54 -1.86
C ARG A 25 -5.83 -30.25 -2.61
N SER A 26 -5.48 -31.48 -2.23
CA SER A 26 -4.45 -32.27 -2.92
C SER A 26 -4.93 -32.89 -4.22
N ALA A 27 -6.23 -33.22 -4.31
CA ALA A 27 -6.89 -33.69 -5.53
C ALA A 27 -7.17 -32.56 -6.55
N ARG A 28 -7.45 -31.35 -6.08
CA ARG A 28 -7.56 -30.12 -6.90
C ARG A 28 -6.17 -29.50 -7.05
N GLY A 29 -5.33 -30.12 -7.89
CA GLY A 29 -3.89 -29.89 -7.93
C GLY A 29 -3.42 -28.43 -7.76
N ARG A 30 -2.33 -28.25 -7.02
CA ARG A 30 -1.54 -26.98 -6.91
C ARG A 30 -1.01 -26.45 -8.24
N GLY A 31 -1.38 -27.07 -9.36
CA GLY A 31 -0.98 -26.72 -10.72
C GLY A 31 -2.18 -26.59 -11.66
N ALA A 32 -3.37 -26.26 -11.15
CA ALA A 32 -4.52 -25.92 -11.99
C ALA A 32 -4.09 -24.84 -12.99
N SER A 33 -3.93 -25.25 -14.24
CA SER A 33 -3.50 -24.38 -15.31
C SER A 33 -4.57 -23.29 -15.51
N PRO A 34 -4.22 -22.01 -15.70
CA PRO A 34 -5.19 -20.93 -15.93
C PRO A 34 -6.15 -21.19 -17.11
N THR A 35 -5.87 -22.21 -17.92
CA THR A 35 -6.43 -22.45 -19.24
C THR A 35 -6.77 -23.90 -19.53
N LYS A 36 -6.52 -24.80 -18.59
CA LYS A 36 -7.15 -26.11 -18.61
C LYS A 36 -8.44 -26.00 -17.80
N ASP A 37 -9.45 -26.72 -18.28
CA ASP A 37 -10.75 -26.88 -17.62
C ASP A 37 -10.65 -27.82 -16.39
N GLU A 38 -9.56 -27.64 -15.63
CA GLU A 38 -9.18 -28.40 -14.43
C GLU A 38 -9.22 -27.42 -13.25
N GLY A 39 -9.85 -27.80 -12.13
CA GLY A 39 -10.00 -26.97 -10.92
C GLY A 39 -11.44 -26.55 -10.64
N ASP A 40 -11.69 -25.76 -9.60
CA ASP A 40 -13.05 -25.30 -9.29
C ASP A 40 -13.48 -24.18 -10.26
N LEU A 41 -14.77 -24.17 -10.60
CA LEU A 41 -15.38 -23.18 -11.49
C LEU A 41 -15.16 -21.72 -11.03
N PHE A 42 -15.06 -21.52 -9.71
CA PHE A 42 -14.85 -20.21 -9.09
C PHE A 42 -13.52 -20.12 -8.34
N THR A 43 -12.52 -20.94 -8.71
CA THR A 43 -11.17 -20.77 -8.16
C THR A 43 -10.65 -19.38 -8.53
N LEU A 44 -10.21 -18.61 -7.53
CA LEU A 44 -9.49 -17.37 -7.78
C LEU A 44 -8.11 -17.73 -8.39
N ARG A 45 -7.93 -17.48 -9.68
CA ARG A 45 -6.68 -17.75 -10.40
C ARG A 45 -5.92 -16.45 -10.66
N PRO A 46 -4.58 -16.47 -10.63
CA PRO A 46 -3.78 -15.37 -11.15
C PRO A 46 -4.15 -15.08 -12.62
N SER A 47 -4.24 -13.80 -12.97
CA SER A 47 -4.28 -13.34 -14.35
C SER A 47 -3.07 -13.84 -15.12
N PRO A 48 -3.25 -14.27 -16.39
CA PRO A 48 -2.14 -14.69 -17.23
C PRO A 48 -1.23 -13.53 -17.67
N ARG A 49 -1.68 -12.27 -17.56
CA ARG A 49 -0.85 -11.09 -17.88
C ARG A 49 0.20 -10.89 -16.79
N LYS A 50 1.48 -10.84 -17.17
CA LYS A 50 2.60 -10.50 -16.29
C LYS A 50 2.73 -8.98 -16.08
N LEU A 51 3.29 -8.57 -14.94
CA LEU A 51 3.76 -7.20 -14.73
C LEU A 51 5.12 -7.04 -15.42
N ARG A 52 5.23 -6.08 -16.33
CA ARG A 52 6.44 -5.83 -17.11
C ARG A 52 7.19 -4.62 -16.56
N ILE A 53 8.45 -4.84 -16.20
CA ILE A 53 9.30 -3.86 -15.52
C ILE A 53 10.53 -3.58 -16.37
N LEU A 54 10.77 -2.31 -16.69
CA LEU A 54 11.96 -1.84 -17.38
C LEU A 54 12.89 -1.21 -16.34
N ILE A 55 14.12 -1.70 -16.27
CA ILE A 55 15.13 -1.17 -15.34
C ILE A 55 16.11 -0.30 -16.10
N ASP A 56 16.24 0.95 -15.68
CA ASP A 56 17.36 1.80 -16.05
C ASP A 56 18.60 1.41 -15.22
N ILE A 57 19.45 0.55 -15.79
CA ILE A 57 20.58 -0.03 -15.05
C ILE A 57 21.69 0.97 -14.74
N GLU A 58 21.79 2.04 -15.54
CA GLU A 58 22.82 3.07 -15.34
C GLU A 58 22.47 4.05 -14.23
N ALA A 59 21.18 4.22 -13.98
CA ALA A 59 20.70 4.96 -12.82
C ALA A 59 20.63 4.09 -11.55
N TRP A 60 21.03 2.82 -11.61
CA TRP A 60 20.96 1.93 -10.45
C TRP A 60 22.13 2.16 -9.49
N THR A 61 21.87 2.85 -8.37
CA THR A 61 22.87 3.09 -7.32
C THR A 61 22.72 2.08 -6.17
N ALA A 62 23.82 1.61 -5.56
CA ALA A 62 23.77 0.57 -4.51
C ALA A 62 23.44 1.10 -3.10
N ASP A 63 22.63 2.17 -3.02
CA ASP A 63 22.49 2.98 -1.79
C ASP A 63 21.59 2.32 -0.73
N HIS A 64 20.77 1.34 -1.12
CA HIS A 64 19.81 0.66 -0.26
C HIS A 64 19.82 -0.87 -0.47
N PRO A 65 20.83 -1.60 0.07
CA PRO A 65 21.01 -3.03 -0.20
C PRO A 65 19.79 -3.88 0.18
N PHE A 66 19.08 -3.53 1.26
CA PHE A 66 17.86 -4.25 1.66
C PHE A 66 16.72 -4.08 0.65
N ILE A 67 16.51 -2.87 0.13
CA ILE A 67 15.49 -2.61 -0.91
C ILE A 67 15.83 -3.37 -2.18
N ASP A 68 17.11 -3.40 -2.55
CA ASP A 68 17.61 -4.16 -3.68
C ASP A 68 17.35 -5.66 -3.52
N GLU A 69 17.67 -6.25 -2.37
CA GLU A 69 17.42 -7.67 -2.10
C GLU A 69 15.94 -8.04 -2.23
N LEU A 70 15.05 -7.21 -1.67
CA LEU A 70 13.61 -7.43 -1.78
C LEU A 70 13.14 -7.35 -3.23
N LEU A 71 13.61 -6.35 -3.99
CA LEU A 71 13.22 -6.13 -5.38
C LEU A 71 13.71 -7.27 -6.28
N HIS A 72 14.96 -7.70 -6.12
CA HIS A 72 15.50 -8.88 -6.80
C HIS A 72 14.72 -10.15 -6.42
N GLY A 73 14.29 -10.28 -5.17
CA GLY A 73 13.41 -11.37 -4.73
C GLY A 73 12.08 -11.39 -5.49
N PHE A 74 11.43 -10.24 -5.67
CA PHE A 74 10.20 -10.13 -6.47
C PHE A 74 10.42 -10.44 -7.94
N MET A 75 11.49 -9.94 -8.55
CA MET A 75 11.79 -10.14 -9.98
C MET A 75 11.96 -11.62 -10.37
N ARG A 76 12.14 -12.52 -9.39
CA ARG A 76 12.25 -13.97 -9.59
C ARG A 76 10.90 -14.70 -9.67
N TYR A 77 9.78 -14.01 -9.44
CA TYR A 77 8.44 -14.59 -9.58
C TYR A 77 8.02 -14.65 -11.04
N GLU A 78 7.33 -15.73 -11.44
CA GLU A 78 6.95 -15.98 -12.83
C GLU A 78 5.97 -14.94 -13.39
N ASN A 79 5.21 -14.27 -12.51
CA ASN A 79 4.25 -13.23 -12.84
C ASN A 79 4.89 -11.86 -13.14
N ILE A 80 6.22 -11.76 -13.01
CA ILE A 80 6.98 -10.53 -13.25
C ILE A 80 7.94 -10.79 -14.42
N GLU A 81 7.95 -9.87 -15.37
CA GLU A 81 8.85 -9.85 -16.51
C GLU A 81 9.74 -8.62 -16.41
N VAL A 82 11.06 -8.81 -16.57
CA VAL A 82 12.04 -7.75 -16.40
C VAL A 82 12.86 -7.63 -17.68
N LEU A 83 13.03 -6.40 -18.15
CA LEU A 83 14.09 -6.04 -19.08
C LEU A 83 14.92 -4.89 -18.52
N GLN A 84 16.12 -4.76 -19.03
CA GLN A 84 17.07 -3.71 -18.66
C GLN A 84 17.39 -2.84 -19.87
N VAL A 85 17.66 -1.55 -19.65
CA VAL A 85 18.09 -0.62 -20.69
C VAL A 85 19.33 0.14 -20.24
N ARG A 86 20.28 0.28 -21.16
CA ARG A 86 21.50 1.09 -20.99
C ARG A 86 21.35 2.36 -21.79
N MET A 87 21.00 3.45 -21.13
CA MET A 87 20.70 4.73 -21.78
C MET A 87 21.92 5.35 -22.47
N SER A 88 23.15 5.07 -22.03
CA SER A 88 24.39 5.46 -22.72
C SER A 88 24.52 4.83 -24.10
N GLN A 89 23.90 3.67 -24.34
CA GLN A 89 23.95 2.95 -25.61
C GLN A 89 22.86 3.41 -26.60
N VAL A 90 21.85 4.16 -26.13
CA VAL A 90 20.71 4.61 -26.97
C VAL A 90 21.15 5.52 -28.11
N LYS A 91 22.18 6.35 -27.88
CA LYS A 91 22.70 7.34 -28.85
C LYS A 91 23.78 6.75 -29.78
N LEU A 92 24.15 5.47 -29.63
CA LEU A 92 25.14 4.84 -30.50
C LEU A 92 24.50 4.47 -31.85
N THR A 93 25.22 4.75 -32.92
CA THR A 93 24.85 4.41 -34.30
C THR A 93 25.39 3.05 -34.74
N ASP A 94 26.29 2.44 -33.96
CA ASP A 94 27.04 1.25 -34.35
C ASP A 94 26.16 -0.02 -34.41
N HIS A 95 26.35 -0.79 -35.49
CA HIS A 95 25.67 -2.05 -35.75
C HIS A 95 26.33 -3.24 -35.03
N GLU A 96 26.64 -3.13 -33.75
CA GLU A 96 27.11 -4.32 -33.02
C GLU A 96 25.96 -5.34 -32.90
N ASP A 97 26.22 -6.56 -33.41
CA ASP A 97 25.26 -7.67 -33.54
C ASP A 97 25.19 -8.55 -32.27
N SER A 98 25.83 -8.17 -31.16
CA SER A 98 25.81 -8.96 -29.92
C SER A 98 24.45 -8.86 -29.22
N HIS A 99 23.59 -9.84 -29.48
CA HIS A 99 22.28 -9.97 -28.83
C HIS A 99 22.45 -10.41 -27.37
N GLU A 100 21.96 -9.60 -26.42
CA GLU A 100 22.00 -9.91 -24.99
C GLU A 100 20.56 -10.13 -24.48
N VAL A 101 20.27 -11.34 -24.02
CA VAL A 101 18.95 -11.70 -23.47
C VAL A 101 18.70 -10.89 -22.20
N GLY A 102 17.50 -10.32 -22.08
CA GLY A 102 17.13 -9.49 -20.92
C GLY A 102 17.37 -7.99 -21.12
N PHE A 103 17.89 -7.57 -22.28
CA PHE A 103 18.14 -6.16 -22.59
C PHE A 103 17.26 -5.63 -23.71
N VAL A 104 16.83 -4.37 -23.55
CA VAL A 104 16.27 -3.56 -24.64
C VAL A 104 17.43 -2.90 -25.37
N ARG A 105 17.55 -3.17 -26.66
CA ARG A 105 18.47 -2.46 -27.53
C ARG A 105 17.75 -1.29 -28.17
N VAL A 106 18.35 -0.12 -28.10
CA VAL A 106 17.85 1.10 -28.75
C VAL A 106 19.01 1.72 -29.51
N ARG A 107 18.76 2.16 -30.74
CA ARG A 107 19.76 2.73 -31.65
C ARG A 107 19.24 4.02 -32.25
N ASP A 108 20.11 5.00 -32.39
CA ASP A 108 19.78 6.20 -33.17
C ASP A 108 19.78 5.86 -34.66
N VAL A 109 18.61 6.01 -35.30
CA VAL A 109 18.41 5.78 -36.73
C VAL A 109 17.99 7.07 -37.44
N THR A 110 18.24 8.22 -36.83
CA THR A 110 17.80 9.53 -37.33
C THR A 110 18.30 9.81 -38.74
N GLU A 111 19.57 9.51 -39.03
CA GLU A 111 20.16 9.70 -40.36
C GLU A 111 19.61 8.73 -41.42
N HIS A 112 19.09 7.59 -40.98
CA HIS A 112 18.61 6.50 -41.83
C HIS A 112 17.07 6.47 -41.95
N LYS A 113 16.39 7.47 -41.41
CA LYS A 113 14.93 7.51 -41.41
C LYS A 113 14.40 7.78 -42.83
N GLY A 114 13.33 7.09 -43.21
CA GLY A 114 12.73 7.21 -44.54
C GLY A 114 12.05 8.57 -44.75
N SER A 115 11.75 8.91 -46.01
CA SER A 115 11.06 10.16 -46.38
C SER A 115 9.66 10.33 -45.77
N PHE A 116 9.07 9.25 -45.25
CA PHE A 116 7.76 9.24 -44.57
C PHE A 116 7.85 9.20 -43.03
N SER A 117 9.06 9.29 -42.46
CA SER A 117 9.25 9.33 -41.00
C SER A 117 8.90 10.69 -40.42
N TYR A 118 8.51 10.72 -39.14
CA TYR A 118 8.27 11.98 -38.42
C TYR A 118 9.53 12.88 -38.41
N PRO A 119 9.37 14.22 -38.43
CA PRO A 119 10.49 15.14 -38.28
C PRO A 119 11.19 14.98 -36.93
N GLY A 120 12.48 15.31 -36.86
CA GLY A 120 13.31 15.16 -35.65
C GLY A 120 13.98 13.79 -35.48
N SER A 121 14.44 13.49 -34.26
CA SER A 121 15.18 12.26 -33.96
C SER A 121 14.29 11.02 -34.07
N CYS A 122 14.87 9.90 -34.51
CA CYS A 122 14.21 8.61 -34.63
C CYS A 122 15.11 7.51 -34.07
N TYR A 123 14.56 6.64 -33.24
CA TYR A 123 15.30 5.53 -32.64
C TYR A 123 14.66 4.19 -33.01
N GLY A 124 15.47 3.25 -33.45
CA GLY A 124 15.06 1.86 -33.64
C GLY A 124 15.23 1.10 -32.33
N TRP A 125 14.26 0.27 -31.96
CA TRP A 125 14.38 -0.61 -30.80
C TRP A 125 14.20 -2.07 -31.18
N SER A 126 14.84 -2.95 -30.43
CA SER A 126 14.67 -4.40 -30.55
C SER A 126 14.84 -5.06 -29.20
N ILE A 127 13.99 -6.05 -28.93
CA ILE A 127 14.11 -6.94 -27.77
C ILE A 127 14.23 -8.36 -28.29
N ASP A 128 15.20 -9.10 -27.77
CA ASP A 128 15.27 -10.54 -28.00
C ASP A 128 14.70 -11.24 -26.77
N THR A 129 13.47 -11.71 -26.92
CA THR A 129 12.76 -12.34 -25.83
C THR A 129 12.34 -13.72 -26.29
N GLU A 130 12.94 -14.78 -25.76
CA GLU A 130 12.33 -16.11 -25.86
C GLU A 130 11.07 -16.13 -24.98
N ARG A 131 9.99 -15.49 -25.43
CA ARG A 131 8.70 -15.49 -24.74
C ARG A 131 7.93 -16.74 -25.17
N PRO A 132 7.82 -17.80 -24.36
CA PRO A 132 6.75 -18.76 -24.55
C PRO A 132 5.43 -18.00 -24.38
N LYS A 133 4.71 -17.86 -25.48
CA LYS A 133 3.32 -17.43 -25.48
C LYS A 133 2.49 -18.52 -24.80
N PHE A 134 1.32 -18.08 -24.36
CA PHE A 134 0.36 -18.92 -23.67
C PHE A 134 -0.03 -20.19 -24.47
N ASP A 135 0.04 -20.16 -25.81
CA ASP A 135 -0.21 -21.29 -26.72
C ASP A 135 1.01 -22.22 -26.97
N GLY A 136 2.14 -21.99 -26.28
CA GLY A 136 3.38 -22.73 -26.48
C GLY A 136 4.25 -22.25 -27.65
N SER A 137 3.80 -21.27 -28.44
CA SER A 137 4.64 -20.63 -29.46
C SER A 137 5.68 -19.71 -28.81
N LYS A 138 6.85 -19.55 -29.41
CA LYS A 138 7.82 -18.54 -28.95
C LYS A 138 7.65 -17.27 -29.77
N THR A 139 7.59 -16.12 -29.11
CA THR A 139 7.76 -14.84 -29.82
C THR A 139 9.22 -14.76 -30.21
N LEU A 140 9.54 -14.86 -31.50
CA LEU A 140 10.87 -14.48 -32.01
C LEU A 140 10.94 -12.94 -31.92
N GLY A 141 12.08 -12.39 -31.48
CA GLY A 141 12.25 -11.00 -30.99
C GLY A 141 11.38 -9.90 -31.63
N GLN A 142 10.99 -8.91 -30.82
CA GLN A 142 10.19 -7.78 -31.27
C GLN A 142 11.10 -6.62 -31.67
N ARG A 143 10.66 -5.84 -32.67
CA ARG A 143 11.38 -4.65 -33.14
C ARG A 143 10.40 -3.57 -33.55
N GLY A 144 10.82 -2.32 -33.43
CA GLY A 144 10.04 -1.17 -33.82
C GLY A 144 10.88 0.09 -33.89
N SER A 145 10.20 1.23 -33.93
CA SER A 145 10.84 2.54 -33.92
C SER A 145 10.04 3.51 -33.07
N ILE A 146 10.73 4.51 -32.51
CA ILE A 146 10.15 5.61 -31.74
C ILE A 146 10.59 6.95 -32.33
N SER A 147 9.71 7.94 -32.25
CA SER A 147 9.98 9.32 -32.63
C SER A 147 9.63 10.21 -31.44
N PRO A 148 10.59 10.49 -30.53
CA PRO A 148 10.32 11.20 -29.27
C PRO A 148 10.02 12.69 -29.45
N GLN A 149 10.22 13.25 -30.66
CA GLN A 149 10.17 14.68 -30.93
C GLN A 149 8.95 15.42 -30.36
N PRO A 150 7.70 14.91 -30.45
CA PRO A 150 6.54 15.62 -29.90
C PRO A 150 6.61 15.77 -28.37
N GLU A 151 7.03 14.70 -27.68
CA GLU A 151 7.14 14.71 -26.22
C GLU A 151 8.40 15.46 -25.76
N LEU A 152 9.48 15.37 -26.51
CA LEU A 152 10.70 16.15 -26.28
C LEU A 152 10.40 17.65 -26.32
N PHE A 153 9.66 18.11 -27.35
CA PHE A 153 9.22 19.49 -27.47
C PHE A 153 8.38 19.93 -26.27
N ARG A 154 7.41 19.10 -25.85
CA ARG A 154 6.53 19.39 -24.71
C ARG A 154 7.31 19.48 -23.39
N SER A 155 8.16 18.49 -23.13
CA SER A 155 8.91 18.39 -21.87
C SER A 155 10.01 19.45 -21.75
N LEU A 156 10.72 19.77 -22.84
CA LEU A 156 11.70 20.86 -22.85
C LEU A 156 11.03 22.23 -22.76
N ALA A 157 9.85 22.43 -23.36
CA ALA A 157 9.08 23.66 -23.19
C ALA A 157 8.69 23.88 -21.72
N ALA A 158 8.25 22.82 -21.03
CA ALA A 158 7.97 22.87 -19.59
C ALA A 158 9.23 23.18 -18.76
N TYR A 159 10.35 22.51 -19.04
CA TYR A 159 11.63 22.80 -18.38
C TYR A 159 12.09 24.26 -18.57
N ASN A 160 11.85 24.83 -19.76
CA ASN A 160 12.15 26.23 -20.05
C ASN A 160 11.25 27.23 -19.30
N SER A 161 10.13 26.80 -18.75
CA SER A 161 9.26 27.61 -17.87
C SER A 161 9.41 27.31 -16.38
N PHE A 162 10.25 26.35 -15.99
CA PHE A 162 10.54 26.08 -14.57
C PHE A 162 11.12 27.31 -13.86
N SER A 163 10.69 27.50 -12.62
CA SER A 163 11.35 28.38 -11.64
C SER A 163 12.76 27.87 -11.31
N ASP A 164 13.58 28.71 -10.68
CA ASP A 164 14.94 28.33 -10.27
C ASP A 164 14.92 27.14 -9.29
N GLU A 165 13.96 27.10 -8.37
CA GLU A 165 13.74 25.97 -7.44
C GLU A 165 13.39 24.68 -8.19
N GLN A 166 12.51 24.75 -9.19
CA GLN A 166 12.18 23.60 -10.03
C GLN A 166 13.37 23.12 -10.87
N ARG A 167 14.25 24.02 -11.32
CA ARG A 167 15.46 23.63 -12.06
C ARG A 167 16.57 23.07 -11.19
N GLU A 168 16.48 23.22 -9.87
CA GLU A 168 17.54 22.81 -8.97
C GLU A 168 17.90 21.34 -9.18
N GLY A 169 19.17 21.11 -9.51
CA GLY A 169 19.73 19.78 -9.74
C GLY A 169 19.42 19.13 -11.09
N ILE A 170 18.54 19.67 -11.94
CA ILE A 170 18.11 19.04 -13.22
C ILE A 170 18.58 19.84 -14.44
N THR A 171 19.09 19.11 -15.44
CA THR A 171 19.54 19.65 -16.73
C THR A 171 18.56 19.33 -17.86
N ALA A 172 18.69 20.01 -19.00
CA ALA A 172 17.94 19.67 -20.21
C ALA A 172 18.22 18.22 -20.67
N ASP A 173 19.47 17.74 -20.55
CA ASP A 173 19.85 16.36 -20.89
C ASP A 173 19.12 15.32 -20.02
N ASP A 174 18.88 15.63 -18.74
CA ASP A 174 18.08 14.77 -17.85
C ASP A 174 16.62 14.68 -18.34
N ILE A 175 16.07 15.79 -18.87
CA ILE A 175 14.73 15.81 -19.49
C ILE A 175 14.72 14.99 -20.77
N GLU A 176 15.72 15.14 -21.66
CA GLU A 176 15.82 14.32 -22.87
C GLU A 176 15.90 12.83 -22.54
N ARG A 177 16.70 12.47 -21.53
CA ARG A 177 16.83 11.10 -21.03
C ARG A 177 15.49 10.55 -20.53
N ALA A 178 14.74 11.33 -19.75
CA ALA A 178 13.43 10.93 -19.23
C ALA A 178 12.43 10.68 -20.37
N VAL A 179 12.40 11.57 -21.38
CA VAL A 179 11.56 11.42 -22.57
C VAL A 179 11.92 10.15 -23.34
N LEU A 180 13.22 9.91 -23.58
CA LEU A 180 13.66 8.71 -24.28
C LEU A 180 13.27 7.44 -23.51
N LEU A 181 13.55 7.38 -22.21
CA LEU A 181 13.26 6.22 -21.38
C LEU A 181 11.76 5.89 -21.35
N THR A 182 10.90 6.89 -21.20
CA THR A 182 9.44 6.74 -21.19
C THR A 182 8.89 6.33 -22.56
N GLU A 183 9.38 6.92 -23.65
CA GLU A 183 8.97 6.53 -25.00
C GLU A 183 9.47 5.13 -25.39
N ILE A 184 10.66 4.72 -24.93
CA ILE A 184 11.15 3.34 -25.07
C ILE A 184 10.16 2.39 -24.41
N ALA A 185 9.90 2.56 -23.10
CA ALA A 185 9.03 1.68 -22.32
C ALA A 185 7.62 1.57 -22.92
N ARG A 186 7.05 2.70 -23.35
CA ARG A 186 5.75 2.74 -23.99
C ARG A 186 5.74 1.99 -25.33
N ALA A 187 6.80 2.08 -26.12
CA ALA A 187 6.89 1.40 -27.40
C ALA A 187 7.05 -0.11 -27.29
N ILE A 188 7.60 -0.60 -26.17
CA ILE A 188 7.75 -2.04 -25.88
C ILE A 188 6.64 -2.60 -24.99
N ASP A 189 5.61 -1.80 -24.66
CA ASP A 189 4.48 -2.13 -23.79
C ASP A 189 4.90 -2.58 -22.37
N TYR A 190 5.76 -1.80 -21.71
CA TYR A 190 6.18 -2.04 -20.32
C TYR A 190 5.38 -1.19 -19.33
N ASP A 191 4.95 -1.81 -18.24
CA ASP A 191 3.97 -1.21 -17.31
C ASP A 191 4.64 -0.27 -16.29
N LEU A 192 5.90 -0.56 -15.90
CA LEU A 192 6.65 0.15 -14.88
C LEU A 192 8.10 0.38 -15.30
N ILE A 193 8.63 1.57 -15.03
CA ILE A 193 10.05 1.91 -15.20
C ILE A 193 10.65 2.15 -13.82
N ILE A 194 11.78 1.50 -13.53
CA ILE A 194 12.56 1.72 -12.31
C ILE A 194 13.83 2.48 -12.68
N SER A 195 13.99 3.68 -12.12
CA SER A 195 15.17 4.56 -12.34
C SER A 195 15.39 5.44 -11.12
N GLU A 196 16.65 5.70 -10.73
CA GLU A 196 16.98 6.67 -9.66
C GLU A 196 17.53 8.00 -10.24
N THR A 197 17.17 8.31 -11.49
CA THR A 197 17.50 9.63 -12.04
C THR A 197 16.76 10.74 -11.33
N LYS A 198 17.31 11.96 -11.41
CA LYS A 198 16.75 13.14 -10.74
C LYS A 198 15.36 13.54 -11.23
N THR A 199 14.96 13.06 -12.41
CA THR A 199 13.63 13.28 -12.99
C THR A 199 12.61 12.26 -12.52
N THR A 200 13.00 11.12 -11.94
CA THR A 200 12.08 10.08 -11.48
C THR A 200 11.05 10.63 -10.48
N GLY A 201 9.78 10.27 -10.64
CA GLY A 201 8.70 10.61 -9.69
C GLY A 201 8.30 12.09 -9.65
N ARG A 202 9.00 12.96 -10.40
CA ARG A 202 8.72 14.38 -10.47
C ARG A 202 7.46 14.66 -11.29
N ARG A 203 6.54 15.44 -10.69
CA ARG A 203 5.24 15.79 -11.27
C ARG A 203 5.29 16.94 -12.27
N ASP A 204 6.34 17.74 -12.19
CA ASP A 204 6.60 18.86 -13.08
C ASP A 204 7.30 18.44 -14.37
N VAL A 205 7.72 17.18 -14.50
CA VAL A 205 8.35 16.61 -15.71
C VAL A 205 7.29 15.85 -16.53
N PRO A 206 6.80 16.40 -17.66
CA PRO A 206 5.68 15.80 -18.41
C PRO A 206 5.95 14.41 -18.96
N ALA A 207 7.22 14.06 -19.22
CA ALA A 207 7.61 12.72 -19.64
C ALA A 207 7.12 11.63 -18.67
N ASN A 208 7.09 11.92 -17.36
CA ASN A 208 6.63 10.97 -16.35
C ASN A 208 5.11 10.72 -16.39
N ASP A 209 4.33 11.54 -17.09
CA ASP A 209 2.90 11.28 -17.30
C ASP A 209 2.66 10.22 -18.39
N ARG A 210 3.70 9.90 -19.19
CA ARG A 210 3.61 8.97 -20.33
C ARG A 210 3.81 7.51 -19.93
N SER A 211 4.44 7.26 -18.79
CA SER A 211 4.78 5.93 -18.28
C SER A 211 5.00 6.00 -16.78
N ASN A 212 4.77 4.89 -16.06
CA ASN A 212 4.97 4.87 -14.61
C ASN A 212 6.46 4.81 -14.27
N VAL A 213 7.10 5.97 -14.06
CA VAL A 213 8.52 6.06 -13.67
C VAL A 213 8.64 6.21 -12.16
N VAL A 214 9.26 5.24 -11.51
CA VAL A 214 9.34 5.15 -10.05
C VAL A 214 10.75 4.82 -9.58
N THR A 215 11.04 5.19 -8.33
CA THR A 215 12.26 4.75 -7.64
C THR A 215 12.15 3.26 -7.29
N ARG A 216 13.25 2.64 -6.87
CA ARG A 216 13.19 1.24 -6.38
C ARG A 216 12.32 1.09 -5.14
N ALA A 217 12.39 2.06 -4.24
CA ALA A 217 11.60 2.07 -3.01
C ALA A 217 10.09 2.14 -3.34
N ASP A 218 9.71 2.98 -4.30
CA ASP A 218 8.32 3.13 -4.75
C ASP A 218 7.84 1.94 -5.62
N ALA A 219 8.74 1.23 -6.29
CA ALA A 219 8.39 0.05 -7.09
C ALA A 219 7.90 -1.12 -6.22
N LEU A 220 8.50 -1.33 -5.05
CA LEU A 220 8.16 -2.45 -4.16
C LEU A 220 6.66 -2.52 -3.78
N PRO A 221 6.01 -1.45 -3.27
CA PRO A 221 4.59 -1.50 -2.96
C PRO A 221 3.71 -1.71 -4.20
N ILE A 222 4.09 -1.19 -5.36
CA ILE A 222 3.37 -1.40 -6.63
C ILE A 222 3.42 -2.88 -7.03
N ILE A 223 4.62 -3.47 -7.02
CA ILE A 223 4.83 -4.87 -7.36
C ILE A 223 4.11 -5.76 -6.35
N ALA A 224 4.25 -5.50 -5.05
CA ALA A 224 3.59 -6.27 -4.01
C ALA A 224 2.06 -6.19 -4.11
N HIS A 225 1.52 -4.99 -4.40
CA HIS A 225 0.09 -4.82 -4.66
C HIS A 225 -0.36 -5.64 -5.87
N TYR A 226 0.35 -5.56 -6.99
CA TYR A 226 0.08 -6.40 -8.16
C TYR A 226 0.04 -7.89 -7.79
N MET A 227 1.02 -8.38 -7.02
CA MET A 227 1.05 -9.79 -6.57
C MET A 227 -0.18 -10.15 -5.73
N ARG A 228 -0.64 -9.26 -4.84
CA ARG A 228 -1.89 -9.48 -4.07
C ARG A 228 -3.13 -9.50 -4.96
N ARG A 229 -3.18 -8.67 -6.01
CA ARG A 229 -4.24 -8.75 -7.03
C ARG A 229 -4.21 -10.09 -7.77
N GLN A 230 -3.02 -10.68 -7.96
CA GLN A 230 -2.83 -12.04 -8.47
C GLN A 230 -3.13 -13.15 -7.44
N GLN A 231 -3.62 -12.81 -6.24
CA GLN A 231 -3.81 -13.74 -5.12
C GLN A 231 -2.52 -14.39 -4.59
N ILE A 232 -1.37 -13.77 -4.85
CA ILE A 232 -0.06 -14.19 -4.34
C ILE A 232 0.36 -13.22 -3.23
N TYR A 233 0.24 -13.66 -1.98
CA TYR A 233 0.51 -12.82 -0.82
C TYR A 233 1.91 -13.08 -0.27
N VAL A 234 2.88 -12.34 -0.80
CA VAL A 234 4.31 -12.47 -0.49
C VAL A 234 4.64 -11.83 0.85
N ILE A 235 5.30 -12.56 1.74
CA ILE A 235 5.80 -12.06 3.04
C ILE A 235 7.33 -12.01 3.10
N ASN A 236 8.00 -12.80 2.27
CA ASN A 236 9.46 -12.84 2.18
C ASN A 236 9.86 -13.13 0.72
N PRO A 237 10.09 -12.11 -0.13
CA PRO A 237 10.39 -12.32 -1.54
C PRO A 237 11.74 -13.03 -1.75
N ILE A 238 12.73 -12.82 -0.86
CA ILE A 238 14.06 -13.44 -0.94
C ILE A 238 13.95 -14.97 -0.79
N GLY A 239 13.24 -15.41 0.24
CA GLY A 239 12.95 -16.82 0.52
C GLY A 239 11.76 -17.39 -0.26
N ARG A 240 11.14 -16.61 -1.15
CA ARG A 240 9.87 -16.90 -1.84
C ARG A 240 8.72 -17.31 -0.90
N GLY A 241 8.74 -16.79 0.34
CA GLY A 241 7.73 -17.03 1.36
C GLY A 241 6.40 -16.36 1.00
N THR A 242 5.33 -17.15 0.99
CA THR A 242 3.95 -16.69 0.78
C THR A 242 3.04 -17.22 1.87
N ILE A 243 1.94 -16.52 2.12
CA ILE A 243 0.91 -16.92 3.09
C ILE A 243 -0.47 -16.84 2.42
N ASN A 244 -1.50 -17.41 3.04
CA ASN A 244 -2.88 -17.22 2.58
C ASN A 244 -3.34 -15.76 2.78
N ARG A 245 -4.38 -15.36 2.03
CA ARG A 245 -4.96 -14.01 2.08
C ARG A 245 -5.25 -13.50 3.48
N LYS A 246 -5.92 -14.31 4.31
CA LYS A 246 -6.31 -13.90 5.67
C LYS A 246 -5.07 -13.64 6.51
N GLY A 247 -4.11 -14.56 6.51
CA GLY A 247 -2.85 -14.45 7.24
C GLY A 247 -2.07 -13.20 6.83
N TYR A 248 -1.99 -12.90 5.52
CA TYR A 248 -1.28 -11.72 5.04
C TYR A 248 -1.81 -10.42 5.66
N TYR A 249 -3.12 -10.18 5.59
CA TYR A 249 -3.69 -8.95 6.13
C TYR A 249 -3.61 -8.91 7.66
N MET A 250 -3.74 -10.05 8.35
CA MET A 250 -3.56 -10.10 9.81
C MET A 250 -2.13 -9.73 10.22
N GLU A 251 -1.12 -10.32 9.58
CA GLU A 251 0.30 -9.98 9.78
C GLU A 251 0.59 -8.51 9.43
N THR A 252 -0.08 -8.00 8.40
CA THR A 252 0.06 -6.59 8.00
C THR A 252 -0.51 -5.65 9.07
N VAL A 253 -1.66 -5.96 9.67
CA VAL A 253 -2.18 -5.18 10.81
C VAL A 253 -1.20 -5.26 11.99
N ALA A 254 -0.59 -6.42 12.22
CA ALA A 254 0.43 -6.62 13.25
C ALA A 254 1.65 -5.73 13.03
N ALA A 255 2.10 -5.64 11.77
CA ALA A 255 3.18 -4.78 11.37
C ALA A 255 2.85 -3.29 11.56
N LEU A 256 1.62 -2.87 11.23
CA LEU A 256 1.22 -1.45 11.24
C LEU A 256 0.78 -0.93 12.61
N ALA A 257 0.20 -1.77 13.46
CA ALA A 257 -0.34 -1.40 14.78
C ALA A 257 -0.06 -2.48 15.84
N PRO A 258 1.23 -2.75 16.14
CA PRO A 258 1.66 -3.80 17.08
C PRO A 258 1.09 -3.68 18.51
N GLY A 259 0.77 -2.47 18.98
CA GLY A 259 0.12 -2.21 20.26
C GLY A 259 -1.19 -2.96 20.44
N ILE A 260 -1.92 -3.24 19.35
CA ILE A 260 -3.13 -4.07 19.39
C ILE A 260 -2.81 -5.49 19.88
N TRP A 261 -1.64 -6.04 19.55
CA TRP A 261 -1.21 -7.38 20.01
C TRP A 261 -0.87 -7.37 21.49
N HIS A 262 -0.40 -6.25 22.03
CA HIS A 262 -0.20 -6.09 23.47
C HIS A 262 -1.56 -6.21 24.18
N TRP A 263 -2.57 -5.48 23.70
CA TRP A 263 -3.92 -5.57 24.25
C TRP A 263 -4.54 -6.96 24.08
N LEU A 264 -4.41 -7.59 22.91
CA LEU A 264 -4.89 -8.96 22.67
C LEU A 264 -4.24 -9.98 23.62
N THR A 265 -2.92 -9.87 23.84
CA THR A 265 -2.19 -10.74 24.78
C THR A 265 -2.73 -10.57 26.20
N LYS A 266 -3.09 -9.33 26.59
CA LYS A 266 -3.69 -9.00 27.90
C LYS A 266 -5.03 -9.68 28.08
N CYS A 267 -5.87 -9.56 27.06
CA CYS A 267 -7.16 -10.22 27.00
C CYS A 267 -7.02 -11.74 27.10
N ARG A 268 -6.09 -12.35 26.34
CA ARG A 268 -5.88 -13.80 26.32
C ARG A 268 -5.40 -14.33 27.66
N ARG A 269 -4.42 -13.67 28.29
CA ARG A 269 -3.94 -14.06 29.63
C ARG A 269 -5.04 -13.98 30.65
N SER A 270 -5.77 -12.87 30.70
CA SER A 270 -6.90 -12.70 31.62
C SER A 270 -7.98 -13.77 31.41
N ALA A 271 -8.28 -14.13 30.16
CA ALA A 271 -9.28 -15.13 29.81
C ALA A 271 -8.95 -16.57 30.27
N LEU A 272 -7.68 -16.87 30.57
CA LEU A 272 -7.28 -18.15 31.17
C LEU A 272 -7.78 -18.29 32.61
N PHE A 273 -7.82 -17.19 33.36
CA PHE A 273 -8.14 -17.18 34.79
C PHE A 273 -9.54 -16.64 35.08
N VAL A 274 -10.06 -15.76 34.23
CA VAL A 274 -11.34 -15.06 34.40
C VAL A 274 -12.23 -15.29 33.18
N PRO A 275 -13.23 -16.21 33.24
CA PRO A 275 -14.05 -16.55 32.09
C PRO A 275 -14.79 -15.37 31.45
N SER A 276 -15.19 -14.36 32.24
CA SER A 276 -15.84 -13.14 31.72
C SER A 276 -14.92 -12.30 30.83
N SER A 277 -13.59 -12.46 30.92
CA SER A 277 -12.62 -11.75 30.10
C SER A 277 -12.54 -12.28 28.66
N ARG A 278 -13.14 -13.44 28.35
CA ARG A 278 -13.19 -13.98 26.98
C ARG A 278 -13.85 -13.04 25.98
N ARG A 279 -14.78 -12.19 26.44
CA ARG A 279 -15.40 -11.15 25.58
C ARG A 279 -14.37 -10.20 24.99
N PHE A 280 -13.33 -9.82 25.76
CA PHE A 280 -12.32 -8.88 25.30
C PHE A 280 -11.41 -9.51 24.24
N VAL A 281 -11.19 -10.83 24.31
CA VAL A 281 -10.51 -11.56 23.24
C VAL A 281 -11.33 -11.48 21.95
N ALA A 282 -12.64 -11.75 22.03
CA ALA A 282 -13.53 -11.68 20.87
C ALA A 282 -13.64 -10.26 20.29
N ASP A 283 -13.68 -9.22 21.14
CA ASP A 283 -13.65 -7.83 20.71
C ASP A 283 -12.34 -7.49 19.99
N CYS A 284 -11.19 -7.88 20.55
CA CYS A 284 -9.89 -7.68 19.91
C CYS A 284 -9.79 -8.39 18.55
N GLU A 285 -10.23 -9.64 18.47
CA GLU A 285 -10.23 -10.39 17.21
C GLU A 285 -11.18 -9.74 16.19
N SER A 286 -12.33 -9.22 16.62
CA SER A 286 -13.23 -8.45 15.76
C SER A 286 -12.61 -7.15 15.27
N LEU A 287 -11.85 -6.45 16.12
CA LEU A 287 -11.09 -5.26 15.76
C LEU A 287 -10.04 -5.57 14.69
N ILE A 288 -9.23 -6.62 14.89
CA ILE A 288 -8.18 -7.00 13.93
C ILE A 288 -8.80 -7.43 12.60
N ASP A 289 -9.87 -8.24 12.63
CA ASP A 289 -10.59 -8.67 11.43
C ASP A 289 -11.13 -7.47 10.62
N ARG A 290 -11.59 -6.41 11.30
CA ARG A 290 -12.05 -5.18 10.63
C ARG A 290 -10.91 -4.42 9.98
N LEU A 291 -9.77 -4.28 10.66
CA LEU A 291 -8.59 -3.64 10.07
C LEU A 291 -8.05 -4.44 8.88
N ALA A 292 -8.04 -5.77 8.97
CA ALA A 292 -7.66 -6.64 7.87
C ALA A 292 -8.62 -6.50 6.67
N ARG A 293 -9.93 -6.37 6.91
CA ARG A 293 -10.93 -6.07 5.85
C ARG A 293 -10.73 -4.69 5.25
N ALA A 294 -10.37 -3.68 6.06
CA ALA A 294 -10.05 -2.35 5.55
C ALA A 294 -8.85 -2.43 4.59
N LEU A 295 -7.75 -3.07 4.99
CA LEU A 295 -6.57 -3.24 4.12
C LEU A 295 -6.90 -3.98 2.82
N ARG A 296 -7.78 -4.98 2.88
CA ARG A 296 -8.29 -5.65 1.69
C ARG A 296 -9.05 -4.70 0.77
N ALA A 297 -9.96 -3.90 1.32
CA ALA A 297 -10.73 -2.93 0.55
C ALA A 297 -9.83 -1.82 -0.02
N ARG A 298 -8.76 -1.43 0.68
CA ARG A 298 -7.71 -0.56 0.14
C ARG A 298 -7.07 -1.15 -1.11
N ASP A 299 -6.75 -2.44 -1.12
CA ASP A 299 -6.23 -3.11 -2.34
C ASP A 299 -7.28 -3.21 -3.46
N GLU A 300 -8.57 -3.08 -3.17
CA GLU A 300 -9.62 -2.99 -4.21
C GLU A 300 -9.70 -1.56 -4.75
N LEU A 301 -9.62 -0.56 -3.88
CA LEU A 301 -9.59 0.86 -4.25
C LEU A 301 -8.35 1.23 -5.08
N ILE A 302 -7.14 0.83 -4.67
CA ILE A 302 -5.90 1.12 -5.41
C ILE A 302 -5.93 0.49 -6.80
N ALA A 303 -6.48 -0.71 -6.93
CA ALA A 303 -6.64 -1.35 -8.23
C ALA A 303 -7.59 -0.55 -9.15
N SER A 304 -8.64 0.04 -8.59
CA SER A 304 -9.61 0.87 -9.31
C SER A 304 -9.01 2.21 -9.73
N VAL A 305 -8.22 2.85 -8.86
CA VAL A 305 -7.47 4.08 -9.18
C VAL A 305 -6.44 3.84 -10.30
N GLY A 306 -5.79 2.67 -10.30
CA GLY A 306 -4.81 2.30 -11.33
C GLY A 306 -5.39 1.77 -12.63
N ALA A 307 -6.71 1.58 -12.72
CA ALA A 307 -7.38 1.05 -13.90
C ALA A 307 -7.75 2.14 -14.91
N LEU A 308 -8.21 1.72 -16.09
CA LEU A 308 -8.84 2.63 -17.04
C LEU A 308 -10.13 3.16 -16.41
N GLN A 309 -10.27 4.48 -16.33
CA GLN A 309 -11.38 5.14 -15.66
C GLN A 309 -12.66 5.02 -16.51
N THR A 310 -13.50 4.04 -16.18
CA THR A 310 -14.88 3.89 -16.66
C THR A 310 -15.85 4.17 -15.51
N ASP A 311 -17.11 4.45 -15.82
CA ASP A 311 -18.14 4.69 -14.78
C ASP A 311 -18.20 3.52 -13.77
N ASP A 312 -18.15 2.27 -14.26
CA ASP A 312 -18.14 1.08 -13.41
C ASP A 312 -16.91 1.02 -12.47
N VAL A 313 -15.72 1.39 -12.96
CA VAL A 313 -14.48 1.39 -12.15
C VAL A 313 -14.50 2.49 -11.10
N ILE A 314 -15.10 3.63 -11.42
CA ILE A 314 -15.28 4.74 -10.47
C ILE A 314 -16.25 4.33 -9.36
N ASP A 315 -17.34 3.65 -9.70
CA ASP A 315 -18.33 3.12 -8.75
C ASP A 315 -17.71 2.05 -7.84
N ASP A 316 -17.00 1.07 -8.42
CA ASP A 316 -16.24 0.05 -7.68
C ASP A 316 -15.21 0.68 -6.72
N GLY A 317 -14.56 1.77 -7.14
CA GLY A 317 -13.66 2.55 -6.31
C GLY A 317 -14.37 3.22 -5.13
N ALA A 318 -15.52 3.83 -5.35
CA ALA A 318 -16.33 4.45 -4.29
C ALA A 318 -16.82 3.41 -3.27
N ASP A 319 -17.31 2.25 -3.73
CA ASP A 319 -17.71 1.13 -2.88
C ASP A 319 -16.55 0.63 -2.02
N ALA A 320 -15.35 0.52 -2.60
CA ALA A 320 -14.16 0.12 -1.87
C ALA A 320 -13.77 1.17 -0.79
N LEU A 321 -13.91 2.47 -1.08
CA LEU A 321 -13.69 3.54 -0.11
C LEU A 321 -14.69 3.45 1.06
N ASP A 322 -15.97 3.23 0.77
CA ASP A 322 -17.01 3.06 1.79
C ASP A 322 -16.69 1.89 2.71
N HIS A 323 -16.30 0.75 2.13
CA HIS A 323 -15.87 -0.42 2.88
C HIS A 323 -14.66 -0.16 3.78
N VAL A 324 -13.68 0.63 3.32
CA VAL A 324 -12.55 1.07 4.14
C VAL A 324 -13.05 1.89 5.32
N LEU A 325 -13.81 2.97 5.07
CA LEU A 325 -14.24 3.91 6.11
C LEU A 325 -15.11 3.22 7.16
N VAL A 326 -16.05 2.36 6.74
CA VAL A 326 -16.90 1.56 7.64
C VAL A 326 -16.06 0.60 8.49
N SER A 327 -15.08 -0.07 7.87
CA SER A 327 -14.23 -1.03 8.57
C SER A 327 -13.30 -0.35 9.59
N LEU A 328 -12.65 0.75 9.22
CA LEU A 328 -11.80 1.55 10.10
C LEU A 328 -12.58 2.13 11.28
N CYS A 329 -13.70 2.82 11.03
CA CYS A 329 -14.55 3.36 12.09
C CYS A 329 -15.11 2.26 12.99
N GLY A 330 -15.48 1.12 12.40
CA GLY A 330 -15.95 -0.05 13.13
C GLY A 330 -14.90 -0.63 14.09
N ALA A 331 -13.61 -0.62 13.71
CA ALA A 331 -12.53 -1.06 14.58
C ALA A 331 -12.41 -0.15 15.81
N VAL A 332 -12.44 1.17 15.62
CA VAL A 332 -12.45 2.17 16.72
C VAL A 332 -13.66 1.99 17.64
N ASP A 333 -14.86 1.80 17.07
CA ASP A 333 -16.09 1.58 17.85
C ASP A 333 -16.07 0.26 18.64
N VAL A 334 -15.39 -0.79 18.14
CA VAL A 334 -15.19 -2.04 18.90
C VAL A 334 -14.25 -1.80 20.08
N LEU A 335 -13.10 -1.15 19.86
CA LEU A 335 -12.17 -0.84 20.95
C LEU A 335 -12.83 0.03 22.01
N GLY A 336 -13.52 1.11 21.60
CA GLY A 336 -14.23 2.00 22.52
C GLY A 336 -15.21 1.25 23.43
N ARG A 337 -16.00 0.34 22.88
CA ARG A 337 -16.93 -0.51 23.66
C ARG A 337 -16.21 -1.47 24.59
N SER A 338 -15.15 -2.09 24.10
CA SER A 338 -14.33 -3.03 24.88
C SER A 338 -13.74 -2.33 26.11
N LEU A 339 -13.19 -1.13 25.92
CA LEU A 339 -12.59 -0.33 26.99
C LEU A 339 -13.59 0.30 27.92
N HIS A 340 -14.72 0.81 27.41
CA HIS A 340 -15.82 1.30 28.25
C HIS A 340 -16.26 0.23 29.25
N THR A 341 -16.31 -1.01 28.78
CA THR A 341 -16.69 -2.16 29.57
C THR A 341 -15.59 -2.57 30.56
N ALA A 342 -14.32 -2.62 30.12
CA ALA A 342 -13.18 -2.96 30.97
C ALA A 342 -12.97 -1.93 32.10
N LEU A 343 -13.11 -0.64 31.79
CA LEU A 343 -13.01 0.48 32.73
C LEU A 343 -14.27 0.71 33.56
N GLN A 344 -15.34 -0.05 33.30
CA GLN A 344 -16.63 0.07 33.99
C GLN A 344 -17.18 1.51 33.97
N ILE A 345 -17.07 2.18 32.83
CA ILE A 345 -17.58 3.54 32.64
C ILE A 345 -19.11 3.52 32.72
N SER A 346 -19.71 4.50 33.39
CA SER A 346 -21.16 4.57 33.57
C SER A 346 -21.91 4.77 32.23
N GLY A 347 -23.11 4.19 32.15
CA GLY A 347 -23.96 4.22 30.96
C GLY A 347 -23.73 3.05 30.00
N HIS A 348 -24.49 3.04 28.90
CA HIS A 348 -24.46 1.96 27.92
C HIS A 348 -23.22 2.06 27.02
N GLU A 349 -22.52 0.95 26.81
CA GLU A 349 -21.31 0.86 25.99
C GLU A 349 -21.51 1.33 24.55
N ARG A 350 -22.74 1.28 24.01
CA ARG A 350 -23.07 1.84 22.68
C ARG A 350 -22.74 3.33 22.53
N ASN A 351 -22.64 4.05 23.65
CA ASN A 351 -22.29 5.46 23.69
C ASN A 351 -20.78 5.72 23.79
N ALA A 352 -19.94 4.67 23.83
CA ALA A 352 -18.49 4.78 23.89
C ALA A 352 -17.89 5.21 22.55
N LYS A 353 -17.99 6.50 22.23
CA LYS A 353 -17.55 7.08 20.96
C LYS A 353 -16.22 7.82 21.11
N LEU A 354 -15.12 7.16 20.76
CA LEU A 354 -13.76 7.71 20.89
C LEU A 354 -13.46 8.87 19.92
N HIS A 355 -14.16 8.94 18.79
CA HIS A 355 -14.07 10.08 17.87
C HIS A 355 -14.79 11.33 18.40
N ARG A 356 -15.62 11.20 19.45
CA ARG A 356 -16.22 12.35 20.13
C ARG A 356 -15.40 12.71 21.36
N LEU A 357 -15.14 14.00 21.52
CA LEU A 357 -14.28 14.53 22.56
C LEU A 357 -14.76 14.19 23.98
N ASP A 358 -16.08 14.14 24.20
CA ASP A 358 -16.68 13.77 25.49
C ASP A 358 -16.47 12.28 25.83
N GLY A 359 -16.66 11.40 24.86
CA GLY A 359 -16.39 9.96 25.01
C GLY A 359 -14.92 9.68 25.24
N TYR A 360 -14.05 10.33 24.47
CA TYR A 360 -12.60 10.24 24.63
C TYR A 360 -12.12 10.75 25.99
N ARG A 361 -12.54 11.95 26.42
CA ARG A 361 -12.14 12.51 27.73
C ARG A 361 -12.58 11.64 28.91
N LYS A 362 -13.76 11.02 28.85
CA LYS A 362 -14.23 10.06 29.86
C LYS A 362 -13.35 8.83 29.97
N LEU A 363 -12.81 8.35 28.85
CA LEU A 363 -11.86 7.23 28.86
C LEU A 363 -10.50 7.69 29.38
N MET A 364 -10.01 8.82 28.88
CA MET A 364 -8.68 9.33 29.23
C MET A 364 -8.57 9.85 30.67
N SER A 365 -9.67 10.09 31.38
CA SER A 365 -9.60 10.43 32.82
C SER A 365 -9.01 9.31 33.67
N PHE A 366 -9.00 8.06 33.19
CA PHE A 366 -8.33 6.92 33.84
C PHE A 366 -6.84 6.84 33.52
N TYR A 367 -6.36 7.68 32.60
CA TYR A 367 -5.00 7.67 32.05
C TYR A 367 -4.47 9.11 31.95
N ALA A 368 -4.71 9.95 32.97
CA ALA A 368 -4.44 11.37 32.91
C ALA A 368 -2.94 11.71 32.78
N ASP A 369 -2.08 10.92 33.41
CA ASP A 369 -0.64 11.19 33.57
C ASP A 369 0.26 10.34 32.65
N VAL A 370 -0.31 9.77 31.58
CA VAL A 370 0.43 8.87 30.68
C VAL A 370 1.30 9.64 29.70
N ALA A 371 2.50 9.11 29.43
CA ALA A 371 3.37 9.62 28.39
C ALA A 371 2.68 9.57 27.01
N ASN A 372 3.05 10.50 26.11
CA ASN A 372 2.54 10.58 24.73
C ASN A 372 1.02 10.83 24.62
N LYS A 373 0.38 11.36 25.66
CA LYS A 373 -1.03 11.77 25.62
C LYS A 373 -1.31 12.83 24.54
N ASP A 374 -0.40 13.79 24.35
CA ASP A 374 -0.57 14.87 23.37
C ASP A 374 -0.69 14.34 21.93
N LEU A 375 0.08 13.31 21.59
CA LEU A 375 -0.04 12.63 20.30
C LEU A 375 -1.41 11.98 20.15
N LEU A 376 -1.91 11.32 21.20
CA LEU A 376 -3.22 10.68 21.18
C LEU A 376 -4.36 11.71 21.08
N ASP A 377 -4.24 12.86 21.76
CA ASP A 377 -5.18 13.98 21.68
C ASP A 377 -5.24 14.54 20.25
N ALA A 378 -4.11 14.66 19.55
CA ALA A 378 -4.06 15.09 18.15
C ALA A 378 -4.72 14.05 17.22
N LEU A 379 -4.35 12.77 17.37
CA LEU A 379 -4.92 11.68 16.58
C LEU A 379 -6.43 11.52 16.79
N GLN A 380 -6.95 11.82 17.99
CA GLN A 380 -8.38 11.83 18.28
C GLN A 380 -9.14 12.81 17.40
N LYS A 381 -8.56 13.99 17.12
CA LYS A 381 -9.17 14.97 16.23
C LYS A 381 -9.15 14.48 14.78
N HIS A 382 -8.09 13.79 14.37
CA HIS A 382 -8.06 13.16 13.04
C HIS A 382 -9.15 12.08 12.90
N LEU A 383 -9.39 11.30 13.95
CA LEU A 383 -10.52 10.36 13.97
C LEU A 383 -11.87 11.05 13.74
N ALA A 384 -12.07 12.25 14.30
CA ALA A 384 -13.31 12.99 14.08
C ALA A 384 -13.55 13.28 12.60
N VAL A 385 -12.51 13.64 11.85
CA VAL A 385 -12.58 13.84 10.39
C VAL A 385 -12.92 12.54 9.66
N VAL A 386 -12.24 11.43 9.97
CA VAL A 386 -12.51 10.11 9.36
C VAL A 386 -13.95 9.66 9.63
N PHE A 387 -14.46 9.88 10.84
CA PHE A 387 -15.85 9.58 11.17
C PHE A 387 -16.84 10.52 10.46
N SER A 388 -16.47 11.78 10.22
CA SER A 388 -17.27 12.70 9.40
C SER A 388 -17.40 12.19 7.95
N LEU A 389 -16.28 11.79 7.34
CA LEU A 389 -16.26 11.16 6.01
C LEU A 389 -17.07 9.86 5.97
N ARG A 390 -17.03 9.04 7.03
CA ARG A 390 -17.88 7.85 7.10
C ARG A 390 -19.36 8.21 7.23
N ASN A 391 -19.69 9.27 7.96
CA ASN A 391 -21.07 9.67 8.22
C ASN A 391 -21.74 10.25 6.98
N SER A 392 -20.99 10.90 6.09
CA SER A 392 -21.51 11.40 4.82
C SER A 392 -22.06 10.29 3.92
N ILE A 393 -21.46 9.09 3.97
CA ILE A 393 -21.93 7.89 3.23
C ILE A 393 -23.40 7.59 3.50
N HIS A 394 -23.86 7.81 4.75
CA HIS A 394 -25.26 7.54 5.14
C HIS A 394 -26.25 8.52 4.50
N SER A 395 -25.77 9.65 3.98
CA SER A 395 -26.60 10.70 3.41
C SER A 395 -26.42 10.87 1.90
N ARG A 396 -25.24 10.53 1.36
CA ARG A 396 -24.84 10.67 -0.04
C ARG A 396 -23.77 9.65 -0.39
N THR A 397 -23.82 9.12 -1.62
CA THR A 397 -22.70 8.39 -2.20
C THR A 397 -21.50 9.31 -2.33
N LEU A 398 -20.32 8.83 -1.93
CA LEU A 398 -19.07 9.56 -2.13
C LEU A 398 -18.78 9.65 -3.63
N ALA A 399 -18.63 10.88 -4.14
CA ALA A 399 -18.37 11.10 -5.55
C ALA A 399 -16.86 11.28 -5.78
N ALA A 400 -16.27 10.43 -6.62
CA ALA A 400 -14.93 10.63 -7.15
C ALA A 400 -15.02 11.26 -8.55
N ILE A 401 -14.12 12.19 -8.84
CA ILE A 401 -13.98 12.81 -10.16
C ILE A 401 -12.56 12.57 -10.68
N ALA A 402 -12.41 12.52 -12.01
CA ALA A 402 -11.09 12.56 -12.61
C ALA A 402 -10.34 13.81 -12.12
N SER A 403 -9.13 13.62 -11.60
CA SER A 403 -8.34 14.70 -11.03
C SER A 403 -7.99 15.69 -12.14
N LEU A 404 -8.38 16.94 -11.89
CA LEU A 404 -8.00 18.06 -12.74
C LEU A 404 -6.64 18.55 -12.25
N THR A 405 -5.57 18.10 -12.89
CA THR A 405 -4.26 18.74 -12.77
C THR A 405 -4.26 19.95 -13.69
N VAL A 406 -4.45 21.12 -13.09
CA VAL A 406 -4.01 22.35 -13.74
C VAL A 406 -2.49 22.31 -13.64
N SER A 407 -1.81 21.97 -14.74
CA SER A 407 -0.38 22.30 -14.83
C SER A 407 -0.25 23.78 -14.50
N GLU A 408 0.75 24.16 -13.70
CA GLU A 408 1.06 25.55 -13.36
C GLU A 408 1.22 26.46 -14.60
N HIS A 409 1.24 25.88 -15.80
CA HIS A 409 1.45 26.56 -17.08
C HIS A 409 0.16 26.66 -17.91
N GLY A 410 -1.01 26.49 -17.29
CA GLY A 410 -2.32 26.79 -17.90
C GLY A 410 -2.84 25.74 -18.88
N LEU A 411 -2.13 24.63 -19.06
CA LEU A 411 -2.64 23.47 -19.78
C LEU A 411 -3.36 22.56 -18.79
N SER A 412 -4.68 22.68 -18.72
CA SER A 412 -5.52 21.70 -18.03
C SER A 412 -5.45 20.38 -18.79
N ALA A 413 -4.71 19.42 -18.25
CA ALA A 413 -4.81 18.03 -18.68
C ALA A 413 -5.66 17.30 -17.65
N LEU A 414 -6.62 16.50 -18.11
CA LEU A 414 -7.21 15.48 -17.25
C LEU A 414 -6.08 14.54 -16.86
N SER A 415 -5.80 14.41 -15.57
CA SER A 415 -4.89 13.39 -15.08
C SER A 415 -5.63 12.06 -15.19
N ALA A 416 -5.48 11.37 -16.31
CA ALA A 416 -6.20 10.13 -16.62
C ALA A 416 -5.98 9.01 -15.57
N SER A 417 -4.99 9.15 -14.71
CA SER A 417 -4.57 8.19 -13.69
C SER A 417 -4.80 8.64 -12.24
N ARG A 418 -5.53 9.75 -12.00
CA ARG A 418 -5.80 10.24 -10.64
C ARG A 418 -7.27 10.52 -10.43
N LEU A 419 -7.76 10.14 -9.25
CA LEU A 419 -9.10 10.41 -8.79
C LEU A 419 -9.03 11.37 -7.59
N ASP A 420 -9.83 12.43 -7.68
CA ASP A 420 -10.08 13.31 -6.54
C ASP A 420 -11.44 12.95 -5.93
N LEU A 421 -11.48 12.79 -4.61
CA LEU A 421 -12.74 12.71 -3.87
C LEU A 421 -13.31 14.12 -3.72
N VAL A 422 -14.58 14.30 -4.07
CA VAL A 422 -15.33 15.51 -3.73
C VAL A 422 -15.70 15.45 -2.25
N ILE A 423 -15.11 16.33 -1.45
CA ILE A 423 -15.34 16.35 0.00
C ILE A 423 -16.79 16.76 0.27
N PRO A 424 -17.56 15.93 1.00
CA PRO A 424 -18.95 16.24 1.32
C PRO A 424 -19.07 17.53 2.14
N PRO A 425 -20.08 18.39 1.87
CA PRO A 425 -20.24 19.69 2.55
C PRO A 425 -20.22 19.60 4.08
N GLU A 426 -20.83 18.56 4.65
CA GLU A 426 -20.89 18.28 6.09
C GLU A 426 -19.51 17.98 6.71
N THR A 427 -18.51 17.64 5.90
CA THR A 427 -17.16 17.31 6.34
C THR A 427 -16.16 18.45 6.09
N VAL A 428 -16.53 19.45 5.28
CA VAL A 428 -15.63 20.56 4.90
C VAL A 428 -15.07 21.28 6.12
N ASP A 429 -15.90 21.62 7.10
CA ASP A 429 -15.44 22.33 8.30
C ASP A 429 -14.46 21.49 9.12
N SER A 430 -14.68 20.18 9.21
CA SER A 430 -13.78 19.27 9.93
C SER A 430 -12.43 19.12 9.22
N VAL A 431 -12.41 19.13 7.89
CA VAL A 431 -11.18 19.04 7.08
C VAL A 431 -10.41 20.36 7.10
N ARG A 432 -11.10 21.50 7.18
CA ARG A 432 -10.49 22.83 7.29
C ARG A 432 -9.95 23.14 8.69
N ASP A 433 -10.43 22.46 9.72
CA ASP A 433 -9.96 22.69 11.08
C ASP A 433 -8.47 22.32 11.21
N GLU A 434 -7.63 23.34 11.43
CA GLU A 434 -6.19 23.21 11.70
C GLU A 434 -5.93 22.29 12.89
N SER A 435 -6.85 22.26 13.86
CA SER A 435 -6.74 21.37 15.01
C SER A 435 -6.86 19.89 14.62
N GLY A 436 -7.53 19.61 13.50
CA GLY A 436 -7.64 18.30 12.85
C GLY A 436 -6.66 18.07 11.71
N GLY A 437 -5.65 18.94 11.54
CA GLY A 437 -4.58 18.84 10.54
C GLY A 437 -4.70 19.80 9.36
N GLY A 438 -5.87 20.40 9.13
CA GLY A 438 -6.08 21.34 8.04
C GLY A 438 -6.03 20.73 6.63
N LEU A 439 -6.18 21.58 5.61
CA LEU A 439 -6.31 21.16 4.21
C LEU A 439 -5.09 20.37 3.71
N GLU A 440 -3.89 20.76 4.11
CA GLU A 440 -2.64 20.15 3.67
C GLU A 440 -2.52 18.69 4.14
N TYR A 441 -2.83 18.43 5.41
CA TYR A 441 -2.77 17.09 6.01
C TYR A 441 -3.73 16.11 5.32
N TRP A 442 -4.93 16.59 4.98
CA TRP A 442 -5.96 15.80 4.29
C TRP A 442 -5.81 15.80 2.77
N HIS A 443 -4.73 16.40 2.25
CA HIS A 443 -4.46 16.51 0.81
C HIS A 443 -5.63 17.13 0.02
N ALA A 444 -6.31 18.06 0.67
CA ALA A 444 -7.51 18.72 0.16
C ALA A 444 -7.17 20.10 -0.41
N ARG A 445 -7.91 20.52 -1.44
CA ARG A 445 -7.76 21.80 -2.14
C ARG A 445 -9.11 22.30 -2.65
N GLU A 446 -9.23 23.62 -2.81
CA GLU A 446 -10.41 24.20 -3.43
C GLU A 446 -10.40 24.02 -4.95
N LEU A 447 -11.53 23.58 -5.50
CA LEU A 447 -11.71 23.42 -6.94
C LEU A 447 -12.11 24.76 -7.56
N GLY A 448 -11.14 25.52 -8.08
CA GLY A 448 -11.36 26.63 -9.02
C GLY A 448 -12.38 27.68 -8.58
N GLY A 449 -12.24 28.24 -7.37
CA GLY A 449 -13.09 29.34 -6.87
C GLY A 449 -14.58 28.99 -6.66
N SER A 450 -14.99 27.74 -6.90
CA SER A 450 -16.37 27.26 -6.75
C SER A 450 -16.79 27.03 -5.30
N GLY A 451 -15.83 27.07 -4.36
CA GLY A 451 -16.04 26.72 -2.96
C GLY A 451 -16.13 25.21 -2.68
N HIS A 452 -16.13 24.36 -3.71
CA HIS A 452 -16.05 22.92 -3.54
C HIS A 452 -14.64 22.49 -3.15
N LEU A 453 -14.54 21.59 -2.17
CA LEU A 453 -13.28 21.03 -1.71
C LEU A 453 -13.11 19.63 -2.31
N VAL A 454 -11.92 19.36 -2.85
CA VAL A 454 -11.56 18.06 -3.40
C VAL A 454 -10.26 17.58 -2.76
N ALA A 455 -10.09 16.27 -2.59
CA ALA A 455 -8.85 15.69 -2.06
C ALA A 455 -8.37 14.55 -2.94
N ASP A 456 -7.04 14.39 -3.07
CA ASP A 456 -6.47 13.23 -3.78
C ASP A 456 -6.91 11.95 -3.06
N LEU A 457 -7.67 11.10 -3.74
CA LEU A 457 -8.32 9.94 -3.12
C LEU A 457 -7.31 8.95 -2.53
N SER A 458 -6.20 8.70 -3.25
CA SER A 458 -5.18 7.75 -2.81
C SER A 458 -4.45 8.24 -1.57
N ARG A 459 -4.10 9.53 -1.53
CA ARG A 459 -3.41 10.12 -0.39
C ARG A 459 -4.33 10.29 0.81
N LEU A 460 -5.57 10.73 0.58
CA LEU A 460 -6.60 10.83 1.62
C LEU A 460 -6.82 9.46 2.30
N LEU A 461 -6.89 8.39 1.51
CA LEU A 461 -7.01 7.03 2.01
C LEU A 461 -5.86 6.67 2.94
N ASP A 462 -4.61 6.91 2.52
CA ASP A 462 -3.43 6.62 3.33
C ASP A 462 -3.39 7.46 4.61
N THR A 463 -3.82 8.72 4.57
CA THR A 463 -3.98 9.58 5.76
C THR A 463 -5.04 9.02 6.72
N CYS A 464 -6.17 8.53 6.21
CA CYS A 464 -7.21 7.86 7.02
C CYS A 464 -6.67 6.62 7.72
N PHE A 465 -5.98 5.73 7.00
CA PHE A 465 -5.35 4.54 7.58
C PHE A 465 -4.32 4.90 8.64
N SER A 466 -3.40 5.82 8.32
CA SER A 466 -2.33 6.25 9.21
C SER A 466 -2.91 6.83 10.51
N SER A 467 -3.90 7.71 10.42
CA SER A 467 -4.57 8.31 11.58
C SER A 467 -5.23 7.26 12.48
N VAL A 468 -6.01 6.35 11.90
CA VAL A 468 -6.75 5.34 12.66
C VAL A 468 -5.81 4.30 13.28
N LEU A 469 -4.87 3.76 12.50
CA LEU A 469 -3.94 2.74 12.98
C LEU A 469 -3.02 3.29 14.08
N ARG A 470 -2.49 4.50 13.92
CA ARG A 470 -1.68 5.15 14.96
C ARG A 470 -2.47 5.41 16.23
N PHE A 471 -3.72 5.86 16.11
CA PHE A 471 -4.58 6.05 17.28
C PHE A 471 -4.80 4.74 18.03
N LEU A 472 -5.17 3.67 17.31
CA LEU A 472 -5.42 2.35 17.91
C LEU A 472 -4.16 1.75 18.52
N ASP A 473 -3.03 1.82 17.80
CA ASP A 473 -1.72 1.36 18.27
C ASP A 473 -1.35 2.05 19.59
N GLN A 474 -1.36 3.38 19.58
CA GLN A 474 -0.95 4.19 20.72
C GLN A 474 -1.87 4.00 21.93
N LEU A 475 -3.19 3.99 21.70
CA LEU A 475 -4.15 3.75 22.76
C LEU A 475 -3.95 2.35 23.38
N CYS A 476 -3.82 1.31 22.57
CA CYS A 476 -3.59 -0.05 23.06
C CYS A 476 -2.25 -0.19 23.79
N ARG A 477 -1.19 0.52 23.39
CA ARG A 477 0.09 0.58 24.13
C ARG A 477 -0.10 1.17 25.52
N ILE A 478 -0.79 2.30 25.62
CA ILE A 478 -1.10 2.95 26.91
C ILE A 478 -1.87 1.98 27.82
N ILE A 479 -2.94 1.37 27.32
CA ILE A 479 -3.79 0.45 28.10
C ILE A 479 -3.04 -0.82 28.52
N ALA A 480 -2.13 -1.29 27.66
CA ALA A 480 -1.32 -2.45 27.98
C ALA A 480 -0.33 -2.15 29.10
N ALA A 481 0.32 -0.98 29.06
CA ALA A 481 1.33 -0.56 30.04
C ALA A 481 0.72 -0.17 31.40
N GLU A 482 -0.45 0.47 31.40
CA GLU A 482 -1.04 1.03 32.60
C GLU A 482 -1.87 0.02 33.41
N TRP A 483 -1.84 0.19 34.74
CA TRP A 483 -2.51 -0.69 35.69
C TRP A 483 -3.70 0.03 36.33
N THR A 484 -4.91 -0.48 36.07
CA THR A 484 -6.14 0.08 36.67
C THR A 484 -6.73 -0.93 37.65
N LEU A 485 -6.27 -0.88 38.90
CA LEU A 485 -6.52 -1.92 39.92
C LEU A 485 -8.00 -2.04 40.34
N ASP A 486 -8.78 -0.96 40.29
CA ASP A 486 -10.18 -0.91 40.70
C ASP A 486 -11.18 -1.37 39.62
N LYS A 487 -10.69 -1.79 38.44
CA LYS A 487 -11.51 -2.11 37.28
C LYS A 487 -11.54 -3.62 36.95
N ASP A 488 -12.04 -3.97 35.76
CA ASP A 488 -12.11 -5.35 35.29
C ASP A 488 -10.72 -6.02 35.37
N PRO A 489 -10.62 -7.29 35.83
CA PRO A 489 -9.35 -8.00 35.98
C PRO A 489 -8.47 -8.00 34.74
N VAL A 490 -9.04 -7.87 33.52
CA VAL A 490 -8.25 -7.76 32.29
C VAL A 490 -7.24 -6.61 32.32
N LEU A 491 -7.51 -5.52 33.04
CA LEU A 491 -6.63 -4.35 33.13
C LEU A 491 -5.45 -4.54 34.09
N ARG A 492 -5.43 -5.63 34.87
CA ARG A 492 -4.39 -5.92 35.87
C ARG A 492 -3.25 -6.81 35.35
N GLU A 493 -3.43 -7.41 34.18
CA GLU A 493 -2.42 -8.29 33.59
C GLU A 493 -1.21 -7.49 33.10
N ASP A 494 -0.01 -7.91 33.47
CA ASP A 494 1.24 -7.33 33.00
C ASP A 494 1.74 -8.02 31.73
N ILE A 495 2.28 -7.23 30.80
CA ILE A 495 2.85 -7.72 29.55
C ILE A 495 4.16 -7.00 29.30
N ILE A 496 5.21 -7.61 29.83
CA ILE A 496 6.57 -7.37 29.39
C ILE A 496 6.81 -8.33 28.20
N GLY A 497 7.12 -7.78 27.02
CA GLY A 497 7.70 -8.57 25.91
C GLY A 497 6.79 -8.99 24.75
N ALA A 498 5.66 -8.31 24.50
CA ALA A 498 4.79 -8.65 23.36
C ALA A 498 5.41 -8.32 21.97
N ASP A 499 6.51 -7.57 21.91
CA ASP A 499 7.33 -7.41 20.69
C ASP A 499 7.83 -8.77 20.14
N SER A 500 7.89 -9.81 20.98
CA SER A 500 8.29 -11.18 20.58
C SER A 500 7.24 -11.98 19.80
N THR A 501 6.01 -11.48 19.64
CA THR A 501 4.91 -12.20 18.98
C THR A 501 4.63 -11.78 17.53
N LEU A 502 5.30 -10.74 17.05
CA LEU A 502 5.18 -10.28 15.68
C LEU A 502 6.08 -11.14 14.77
N SER A 503 5.62 -11.47 13.58
CA SER A 503 6.50 -12.13 12.61
C SER A 503 7.71 -11.25 12.34
N GLY A 504 8.87 -11.88 12.11
CA GLY A 504 10.11 -11.16 11.74
C GLY A 504 10.03 -10.39 10.41
N TYR A 505 8.85 -10.34 9.78
CA TYR A 505 8.58 -9.73 8.48
C TYR A 505 7.84 -8.38 8.59
N GLY A 506 7.70 -7.82 9.79
CA GLY A 506 6.97 -6.57 10.00
C GLY A 506 7.52 -5.39 9.19
N ARG A 507 8.85 -5.33 9.01
CA ARG A 507 9.51 -4.29 8.23
C ARG A 507 9.16 -4.39 6.75
N GLU A 508 9.22 -5.59 6.19
CA GLU A 508 8.89 -5.92 4.80
C GLU A 508 7.42 -5.60 4.50
N LEU A 509 6.50 -6.03 5.38
CA LEU A 509 5.08 -5.81 5.19
C LEU A 509 4.72 -4.32 5.17
N ARG A 510 5.37 -3.50 6.00
CA ARG A 510 5.21 -2.03 5.96
C ARG A 510 5.62 -1.48 4.58
N ILE A 511 6.75 -1.93 4.04
CA ILE A 511 7.23 -1.53 2.70
C ILE A 511 6.23 -1.98 1.62
N PHE A 512 5.73 -3.21 1.69
CA PHE A 512 4.85 -3.79 0.67
C PHE A 512 3.45 -3.15 0.60
N ILE A 513 3.04 -2.44 1.64
CA ILE A 513 1.77 -1.69 1.65
C ILE A 513 1.95 -0.26 1.14
N GLY A 514 3.19 0.28 1.18
CA GLY A 514 3.51 1.61 0.67
C GLY A 514 2.88 2.75 1.48
N MET A 515 2.50 2.51 2.73
CA MET A 515 2.04 3.59 3.62
C MET A 515 3.23 4.30 4.26
N PRO A 516 3.19 5.64 4.40
CA PRO A 516 4.28 6.39 5.01
C PRO A 516 4.60 5.88 6.41
N GLN A 517 5.86 5.47 6.60
CA GLN A 517 6.39 5.14 7.92
C GLN A 517 6.59 6.44 8.69
N ASN A 518 5.78 6.66 9.73
CA ASN A 518 6.05 7.76 10.64
C ASN A 518 7.14 7.32 11.63
N GLY A 519 8.41 7.64 11.33
CA GLY A 519 9.47 7.78 12.33
C GLY A 519 10.72 6.87 12.28
N ASP A 520 10.88 5.92 11.34
CA ASP A 520 11.93 4.87 11.47
C ASP A 520 12.86 4.65 10.26
N LEU A 521 13.06 5.65 9.39
CA LEU A 521 14.07 5.54 8.32
C LEU A 521 15.32 6.41 8.49
N ASP A 522 15.42 7.20 9.57
CA ASP A 522 16.64 7.98 9.89
C ASP A 522 17.44 7.44 11.11
N GLY A 523 17.19 6.22 11.57
CA GLY A 523 17.77 5.70 12.82
C GLY A 523 18.44 4.32 12.76
N ALA A 524 18.59 3.70 11.58
CA ALA A 524 19.31 2.43 11.45
C ALA A 524 20.81 2.63 11.16
N SER A 525 21.47 3.47 11.95
CA SER A 525 22.92 3.40 12.10
C SER A 525 23.24 2.26 13.05
N THR A 526 23.80 1.19 12.46
CA THR A 526 24.71 0.20 13.06
C THR A 526 25.11 0.48 14.51
N GLU A 527 24.54 -0.29 15.44
CA GLU A 527 25.23 -0.78 16.63
C GLU A 527 24.58 -2.11 17.01
N ALA A 528 24.99 -3.16 16.28
CA ALA A 528 24.93 -4.50 16.82
C ALA A 528 25.89 -4.51 18.02
N SER A 529 25.35 -4.71 19.22
CA SER A 529 26.12 -4.88 20.44
C SER A 529 26.94 -6.17 20.36
N GLU A 530 28.15 -6.08 19.81
CA GLU A 530 29.27 -6.98 20.12
C GLU A 530 29.76 -6.70 21.55
N THR A 531 29.04 -7.18 22.56
CA THR A 531 29.61 -7.45 23.89
C THR A 531 28.64 -8.33 24.66
N ASP A 532 28.89 -9.64 24.67
CA ASP A 532 28.83 -10.51 25.86
C ASP A 532 28.80 -11.99 25.46
N ILE A 533 29.89 -12.44 24.83
CA ILE A 533 30.30 -13.86 24.85
C ILE A 533 31.79 -13.90 25.20
N ALA A 534 32.14 -13.54 26.44
CA ALA A 534 33.44 -13.89 27.02
C ALA A 534 33.47 -13.64 28.55
N SER A 535 33.03 -14.61 29.35
CA SER A 535 33.76 -15.06 30.56
C SER A 535 32.93 -16.07 31.36
N GLY A 536 33.03 -17.35 30.99
CA GLY A 536 32.71 -18.44 31.91
C GLY A 536 33.88 -18.63 32.87
N ALA A 537 33.88 -17.89 33.98
CA ALA A 537 34.74 -18.17 35.13
C ALA A 537 33.87 -18.73 36.26
N SER A 538 33.94 -20.04 36.48
CA SER A 538 33.43 -20.68 37.68
C SER A 538 34.06 -20.10 38.94
N PRO A 539 33.30 -20.01 40.04
CA PRO A 539 33.88 -20.25 41.34
C PRO A 539 33.23 -21.47 42.00
N SER A 540 34.10 -22.40 42.33
CA SER A 540 33.91 -23.49 43.27
C SER A 540 33.66 -22.97 44.70
N ARG A 541 32.82 -23.74 45.42
CA ARG A 541 32.47 -23.76 46.84
C ARG A 541 31.26 -22.93 47.27
#